data_AF-A0A7C9LD93-F1
#
_entry.id   AF-A0A7C9LD93-F1
#
_cell.length_a   1.000
_cell.length_b   1.000
_cell.length_c   1.000
_cell.angle_alpha   90.00
_cell.angle_beta   90.00
_cell.angle_gamma   90.00
#
_symmetry.space_group_name_H-M   'P 1'
#
loop_
_entity.id
_entity.type
_entity.pdbx_description
1 polymer ?
#
loop_
_entity_poly.entity_id
_entity_poly.type
_entity_poly.pdbx_seq_one_letter_code
_entity_poly.pdbx_strand_id
1 'polypeptide(L)'
;MECVNKNPDLTFQIRDNYFNIYYWGGNIARVYSDKRIEIDRNYFRKHSKKEEKDQLEIIEKENHCLQLFKEGKYEAYIAYISAAMEHYWQNILNGKGVEEKKAQHLLCLRNQYKLSDYTIIDLEYQVSKRSEFKYCGNKRTPAGKIPSPRFDIIAIRNSDHCLCIIELKKGTKALKGTSGLKDHAHSYAYSIGANTKTEEAFTKEMDEIVEQKKQLGLLPKDIKIDCSHKPEFIFCYQFKEDGTSFESQKEVFRKEQKGEAKGIRVIWLNKEEYQLYDR
;
A
#
# COMPACT_ATOMS: atom_id res chain seq x y z
N MET A 1 7.27 6.75 17.86
CA MET A 1 7.18 5.28 17.75
C MET A 1 6.23 4.67 18.75
N GLU A 2 6.25 5.09 20.03
CA GLU A 2 5.38 4.53 21.07
C GLU A 2 3.88 4.48 20.70
N CYS A 3 3.30 5.56 20.17
CA CYS A 3 1.89 5.60 19.76
C CYS A 3 1.57 4.60 18.64
N VAL A 4 2.49 4.38 17.69
CA VAL A 4 2.31 3.44 16.58
C VAL A 4 2.38 2.00 17.08
N ASN A 5 3.39 1.67 17.88
CA ASN A 5 3.59 0.30 18.37
C ASN A 5 2.47 -0.19 19.30
N LYS A 6 1.76 0.73 19.96
CA LYS A 6 0.63 0.41 20.85
C LYS A 6 -0.73 0.39 20.15
N ASN A 7 -0.82 0.90 18.92
CA ASN A 7 -2.10 1.06 18.23
C ASN A 7 -2.16 0.18 16.96
N PRO A 8 -2.89 -0.95 16.98
CA PRO A 8 -3.01 -1.84 15.82
C PRO A 8 -3.77 -1.19 14.65
N ASP A 9 -4.44 -0.06 14.87
CA ASP A 9 -5.11 0.67 13.79
C ASP A 9 -4.13 1.50 12.97
N LEU A 10 -2.87 1.62 13.41
CA LEU A 10 -1.82 2.36 12.75
C LEU A 10 -0.83 1.45 12.03
N THR A 11 -0.39 1.88 10.85
CA THR A 11 0.79 1.31 10.18
C THR A 11 1.78 2.41 9.80
N PHE A 12 3.06 2.05 9.78
CA PHE A 12 4.16 2.97 9.54
C PHE A 12 5.00 2.51 8.35
N GLN A 13 5.11 3.37 7.35
CA GLN A 13 5.79 3.05 6.09
C GLN A 13 6.91 4.05 5.83
N ILE A 14 8.11 3.54 5.58
CA ILE A 14 9.31 4.35 5.35
C ILE A 14 9.57 4.41 3.85
N ARG A 15 9.96 5.59 3.35
CA ARG A 15 10.24 5.83 1.94
C ARG A 15 11.34 6.85 1.82
N ASP A 16 12.42 6.56 1.09
CA ASP A 16 13.44 7.55 0.73
C ASP A 16 13.76 8.53 1.88
N ASN A 17 13.28 9.78 1.79
CA ASN A 17 13.47 10.82 2.80
C ASN A 17 12.22 11.20 3.62
N TYR A 18 11.21 10.32 3.71
CA TYR A 18 9.99 10.55 4.49
C TYR A 18 9.43 9.25 5.08
N PHE A 19 8.48 9.40 6.00
CA PHE A 19 7.64 8.29 6.41
C PHE A 19 6.17 8.70 6.36
N ASN A 20 5.32 7.70 6.20
CA ASN A 20 3.88 7.83 6.24
C ASN A 20 3.34 7.09 7.48
N ILE A 21 2.35 7.68 8.14
CA ILE A 21 1.52 7.03 9.14
C ILE A 21 0.14 6.84 8.51
N TYR A 22 -0.37 5.61 8.53
CA TYR A 22 -1.71 5.28 8.06
C TYR A 22 -2.59 4.84 9.21
N TYR A 23 -3.85 5.25 9.20
CA TYR A 23 -4.91 4.71 10.07
C TYR A 23 -5.91 3.95 9.18
N TRP A 24 -6.07 2.65 9.40
CA TRP A 24 -6.94 1.78 8.58
C TRP A 24 -6.74 1.92 7.05
N GLY A 25 -5.48 2.10 6.62
CA GLY A 25 -5.10 2.28 5.21
C GLY A 25 -5.30 3.69 4.63
N GLY A 26 -5.78 4.66 5.42
CA GLY A 26 -5.79 6.08 5.07
C GLY A 26 -4.55 6.80 5.59
N ASN A 27 -3.86 7.57 4.75
CA ASN A 27 -2.65 8.30 5.16
C ASN A 27 -3.05 9.50 6.03
N ILE A 28 -2.76 9.43 7.33
CA ILE A 28 -3.08 10.51 8.25
C ILE A 28 -1.94 11.52 8.37
N ALA A 29 -0.69 11.08 8.21
CA ALA A 29 0.48 11.93 8.24
C ALA A 29 1.52 11.48 7.22
N ARG A 30 2.16 12.43 6.57
CA ARG A 30 3.46 12.26 5.92
C ARG A 30 4.46 13.20 6.53
N VAL A 31 5.61 12.68 6.97
CA VAL A 31 6.64 13.48 7.62
C VAL A 31 7.95 13.31 6.87
N TYR A 32 8.50 14.41 6.40
CA TYR A 32 9.75 14.46 5.65
C TYR A 32 10.94 14.63 6.60
N SER A 33 12.13 14.29 6.13
CA SER A 33 13.40 14.42 6.86
C SER A 33 13.71 15.87 7.26
N ASP A 34 13.20 16.85 6.51
CA ASP A 34 13.28 18.29 6.82
C ASP A 34 12.25 18.75 7.86
N LYS A 35 11.55 17.80 8.51
CA LYS A 35 10.49 18.00 9.52
C LYS A 35 9.20 18.63 8.97
N ARG A 36 9.07 18.75 7.65
CA ARG A 36 7.80 19.15 7.04
C ARG A 36 6.77 18.04 7.22
N ILE A 37 5.54 18.43 7.51
CA ILE A 37 4.41 17.52 7.72
C ILE A 37 3.37 17.83 6.66
N GLU A 38 2.91 16.81 5.95
CA GLU A 38 1.79 16.87 5.01
C GLU A 38 0.63 16.03 5.53
N ILE A 39 -0.58 16.54 5.33
CA ILE A 39 -1.85 15.90 5.71
C ILE A 39 -2.78 15.98 4.51
N ASP A 40 -3.62 14.96 4.31
CA ASP A 40 -4.61 14.99 3.24
C ASP A 40 -5.75 15.98 3.57
N ARG A 41 -5.67 17.18 2.97
CA ARG A 41 -6.67 18.24 3.12
C ARG A 41 -8.07 17.83 2.67
N ASN A 42 -8.20 16.75 1.88
CA ASN A 42 -9.51 16.22 1.50
C ASN A 42 -10.34 15.80 2.71
N TYR A 43 -9.72 15.37 3.81
CA TYR A 43 -10.42 14.93 5.01
C TYR A 43 -11.28 16.02 5.65
N PHE A 44 -11.00 17.28 5.33
CA PHE A 44 -11.73 18.44 5.84
C PHE A 44 -12.76 19.00 4.85
N ARG A 45 -12.92 18.39 3.65
CA ARG A 45 -13.89 18.85 2.65
C ARG A 45 -15.33 18.61 3.10
N LYS A 46 -16.21 19.52 2.68
CA LYS A 46 -17.66 19.42 2.82
C LYS A 46 -18.31 19.16 1.46
N HIS A 47 -19.55 18.67 1.47
CA HIS A 47 -20.40 18.52 0.27
C HIS A 47 -20.82 19.85 -0.38
N SER A 48 -20.44 20.98 0.20
CA SER A 48 -20.95 22.30 -0.16
C SER A 48 -20.31 22.84 -1.44
N LYS A 49 -21.11 23.48 -2.30
CA LYS A 49 -20.67 24.19 -3.52
C LYS A 49 -20.13 25.62 -3.23
N LYS A 50 -19.95 26.02 -1.96
CA LYS A 50 -19.45 27.35 -1.60
C LYS A 50 -17.95 27.31 -1.32
N GLU A 51 -17.17 27.45 -2.39
CA GLU A 51 -15.73 27.15 -2.39
C GLU A 51 -14.87 28.00 -1.44
N GLU A 52 -15.14 29.30 -1.28
CA GLU A 52 -14.23 30.20 -0.51
C GLU A 52 -14.30 30.02 1.01
N LYS A 53 -15.49 29.98 1.61
CA LYS A 53 -15.65 29.79 3.08
C LYS A 53 -15.14 28.41 3.51
N ASP A 54 -15.26 27.43 2.63
CA ASP A 54 -14.77 26.07 2.86
C ASP A 54 -13.22 26.01 2.87
N GLN A 55 -12.51 26.88 2.14
CA GLN A 55 -11.03 26.89 2.16
C GLN A 55 -10.45 27.38 3.49
N LEU A 56 -10.99 28.44 4.08
CA LEU A 56 -10.49 28.98 5.36
C LEU A 56 -10.65 27.95 6.48
N GLU A 57 -11.81 27.29 6.57
CA GLU A 57 -12.03 26.24 7.56
C GLU A 57 -11.10 25.03 7.35
N ILE A 58 -10.85 24.62 6.09
CA ILE A 58 -9.86 23.57 5.80
C ILE A 58 -8.47 23.97 6.31
N ILE A 59 -8.05 25.22 6.07
CA ILE A 59 -6.76 25.75 6.55
C ILE A 59 -6.70 25.76 8.09
N GLU A 60 -7.76 26.20 8.76
CA GLU A 60 -7.83 26.21 10.23
C GLU A 60 -7.70 24.79 10.81
N LYS A 61 -8.43 23.82 10.26
CA LYS A 61 -8.35 22.42 10.71
C LYS A 61 -7.00 21.78 10.42
N GLU A 62 -6.41 22.07 9.27
CA GLU A 62 -5.05 21.64 8.93
C GLU A 62 -4.03 22.25 9.90
N ASN A 63 -4.10 23.55 10.18
CA ASN A 63 -3.23 24.22 11.13
C ASN A 63 -3.36 23.65 12.55
N HIS A 64 -4.59 23.33 12.98
CA HIS A 64 -4.83 22.66 14.26
C HIS A 64 -4.13 21.29 14.32
N CYS A 65 -4.27 20.47 13.28
CA CYS A 65 -3.54 19.20 13.18
C CYS A 65 -2.02 19.40 13.24
N LEU A 66 -1.48 20.34 12.46
CA LEU A 66 -0.04 20.64 12.44
C LEU A 66 0.45 21.11 13.81
N GLN A 67 -0.35 21.89 14.53
CA GLN A 67 -0.04 22.34 15.89
C GLN A 67 0.01 21.16 16.87
N LEU A 68 -1.03 20.30 16.89
CA LEU A 68 -1.04 19.11 17.75
C LEU A 68 0.17 18.21 17.49
N PHE A 69 0.53 18.01 16.22
CA PHE A 69 1.68 17.19 15.85
C PHE A 69 3.02 17.81 16.31
N LYS A 70 3.20 19.12 16.11
CA LYS A 70 4.41 19.86 16.52
C LYS A 70 4.58 19.91 18.04
N GLU A 71 3.48 19.99 18.77
CA GLU A 71 3.46 19.97 20.25
C GLU A 71 3.64 18.56 20.83
N GLY A 72 3.78 17.53 19.99
CA GLY A 72 3.93 16.14 20.44
C GLY A 72 2.64 15.53 21.01
N LYS A 73 1.48 16.16 20.79
CA LYS A 73 0.16 15.70 21.23
C LYS A 73 -0.40 14.65 20.26
N TYR A 74 0.32 13.55 20.08
CA TYR A 74 0.06 12.58 19.02
C TYR A 74 -1.28 11.87 19.17
N GLU A 75 -1.71 11.53 20.38
CA GLU A 75 -3.00 10.89 20.63
C GLU A 75 -4.17 11.79 20.23
N ALA A 76 -4.11 13.08 20.62
CA ALA A 76 -5.09 14.07 20.22
C ALA A 76 -5.09 14.31 18.71
N TYR A 77 -3.90 14.38 18.09
CA TYR A 77 -3.74 14.46 16.65
C TYR A 77 -4.41 13.27 15.94
N ILE A 78 -4.10 12.03 16.35
CA ILE A 78 -4.63 10.80 15.77
C ILE A 78 -6.16 10.78 15.88
N ALA A 79 -6.70 11.06 17.08
CA ALA A 79 -8.15 11.09 17.30
C ALA A 79 -8.85 12.12 16.40
N TYR A 80 -8.27 13.31 16.27
CA TYR A 80 -8.85 14.37 15.46
C TYR A 80 -8.81 14.06 13.96
N ILE A 81 -7.65 13.65 13.42
CA ILE A 81 -7.49 13.41 11.99
C ILE A 81 -8.22 12.15 11.53
N SER A 82 -8.27 11.09 12.35
CA SER A 82 -9.02 9.87 12.05
C SER A 82 -10.53 10.15 11.98
N ALA A 83 -11.08 10.92 12.92
CA ALA A 83 -12.49 11.31 12.89
C ALA A 83 -12.84 12.13 11.63
N ALA A 84 -11.97 13.08 11.24
CA ALA A 84 -12.14 13.84 10.00
C ALA A 84 -12.11 12.94 8.76
N MET A 85 -11.17 11.98 8.73
CA MET A 85 -11.05 11.02 7.64
C MET A 85 -12.26 10.08 7.55
N GLU A 86 -12.75 9.56 8.68
CA GLU A 86 -13.95 8.72 8.73
C GLU A 86 -15.19 9.47 8.25
N HIS A 87 -15.35 10.73 8.66
CA HIS A 87 -16.40 11.59 8.13
C HIS A 87 -16.26 11.77 6.62
N TYR A 88 -15.07 12.02 6.09
CA TYR A 88 -14.82 12.14 4.66
C TYR A 88 -15.16 10.84 3.90
N TRP A 89 -14.76 9.69 4.45
CA TRP A 89 -15.06 8.38 3.87
C TRP A 89 -16.55 8.08 3.80
N GLN A 90 -17.28 8.33 4.88
CA GLN A 90 -18.71 8.05 4.95
C GLN A 90 -19.51 9.06 4.13
N ASN A 91 -19.23 10.35 4.30
CA ASN A 91 -20.08 11.38 3.76
C ASN A 91 -19.66 11.77 2.35
N ILE A 92 -18.37 12.01 2.10
CA ILE A 92 -17.91 12.53 0.79
C ILE A 92 -17.66 11.41 -0.22
N LEU A 93 -16.98 10.33 0.19
CA LEU A 93 -16.72 9.20 -0.70
C LEU A 93 -17.88 8.19 -0.76
N ASN A 94 -18.85 8.27 0.15
CA ASN A 94 -19.92 7.28 0.30
C ASN A 94 -19.38 5.84 0.33
N GLY A 95 -18.29 5.63 1.09
CA GLY A 95 -17.63 4.33 1.23
C GLY A 95 -16.76 3.89 0.04
N LYS A 96 -16.70 4.64 -1.06
CA LYS A 96 -15.93 4.26 -2.26
C LYS A 96 -14.43 4.15 -1.94
N GLY A 97 -13.85 2.97 -2.21
CA GLY A 97 -12.41 2.70 -2.00
C GLY A 97 -12.00 2.46 -0.55
N VAL A 98 -12.90 2.61 0.42
CA VAL A 98 -12.62 2.40 1.85
C VAL A 98 -12.38 0.92 2.17
N GLU A 99 -13.14 0.04 1.50
CA GLU A 99 -13.06 -1.40 1.73
C GLU A 99 -11.70 -1.99 1.35
N GLU A 100 -11.11 -1.52 0.24
CA GLU A 100 -9.77 -1.93 -0.21
C GLU A 100 -8.69 -1.48 0.77
N LYS A 101 -8.78 -0.24 1.26
CA LYS A 101 -7.88 0.30 2.29
C LYS A 101 -7.91 -0.51 3.57
N LYS A 102 -9.11 -0.84 4.06
CA LYS A 102 -9.29 -1.69 5.24
C LYS A 102 -8.77 -3.12 4.98
N ALA A 103 -8.97 -3.67 3.78
CA ALA A 103 -8.44 -4.98 3.42
C ALA A 103 -6.91 -5.02 3.46
N GLN A 104 -6.23 -4.03 2.89
CA GLN A 104 -4.77 -3.91 2.95
C GLN A 104 -4.26 -3.75 4.40
N HIS A 105 -4.95 -2.95 5.23
CA HIS A 105 -4.62 -2.82 6.65
C HIS A 105 -4.76 -4.14 7.41
N LEU A 106 -5.86 -4.86 7.21
CA LEU A 106 -6.08 -6.17 7.81
C LEU A 106 -5.05 -7.20 7.35
N LEU A 107 -4.67 -7.20 6.07
CA LEU A 107 -3.59 -8.03 5.56
C LEU A 107 -2.30 -7.75 6.34
N CYS A 108 -1.92 -6.49 6.55
CA CYS A 108 -0.73 -6.13 7.32
C CYS A 108 -0.77 -6.68 8.75
N LEU A 109 -1.91 -6.58 9.44
CA LEU A 109 -2.08 -7.09 10.81
C LEU A 109 -2.03 -8.61 10.90
N ARG A 110 -2.54 -9.31 9.89
CA ARG A 110 -2.69 -10.77 9.90
C ARG A 110 -1.49 -11.51 9.33
N ASN A 111 -0.60 -10.81 8.62
CA ASN A 111 0.59 -11.39 7.98
C ASN A 111 1.85 -10.79 8.60
N GLN A 112 2.01 -11.06 9.90
CA GLN A 112 3.23 -10.76 10.63
C GLN A 112 4.12 -12.02 10.68
N TYR A 113 5.38 -11.82 11.05
CA TYR A 113 6.36 -12.89 11.15
C TYR A 113 5.84 -14.08 11.98
N LYS A 114 5.92 -15.28 11.38
CA LYS A 114 5.44 -16.57 11.94
C LYS A 114 3.92 -16.70 12.15
N LEU A 115 3.10 -15.73 11.72
CA LEU A 115 1.63 -15.84 11.76
C LEU A 115 1.00 -16.34 10.46
N SER A 116 1.73 -16.25 9.35
CA SER A 116 1.35 -16.79 8.04
C SER A 116 2.60 -17.13 7.23
N ASP A 117 2.45 -17.48 5.95
CA ASP A 117 3.59 -17.78 5.06
C ASP A 117 4.31 -16.51 4.59
N TYR A 118 3.76 -15.33 4.88
CA TYR A 118 4.32 -14.05 4.45
C TYR A 118 4.36 -13.06 5.62
N THR A 119 5.41 -12.25 5.66
CA THR A 119 5.47 -11.07 6.51
C THR A 119 5.33 -9.83 5.65
N ILE A 120 4.24 -9.08 5.81
CA ILE A 120 4.06 -7.82 5.10
C ILE A 120 4.95 -6.76 5.73
N ILE A 121 5.84 -6.19 4.92
CA ILE A 121 6.77 -5.15 5.35
C ILE A 121 6.37 -3.79 4.80
N ASP A 122 5.52 -3.70 3.78
CA ASP A 122 5.08 -2.42 3.23
C ASP A 122 3.73 -2.47 2.51
N LEU A 123 3.04 -1.32 2.44
CA LEU A 123 1.79 -1.11 1.72
C LEU A 123 1.88 0.12 0.80
N GLU A 124 1.18 0.08 -0.34
CA GLU A 124 1.07 1.19 -1.29
C GLU A 124 2.46 1.73 -1.72
N TYR A 125 3.40 0.83 -2.00
CA TYR A 125 4.77 1.19 -2.37
C TYR A 125 4.80 1.80 -3.77
N GLN A 126 5.16 3.09 -3.83
CA GLN A 126 5.25 3.84 -5.08
C GLN A 126 6.71 3.94 -5.53
N VAL A 127 7.00 3.39 -6.70
CA VAL A 127 8.34 3.41 -7.30
C VAL A 127 8.78 4.85 -7.56
N SER A 128 9.86 5.26 -6.91
CA SER A 128 10.44 6.60 -7.07
C SER A 128 10.92 6.82 -8.50
N LYS A 129 10.65 8.01 -9.05
CA LYS A 129 11.17 8.43 -10.36
C LYS A 129 12.70 8.62 -10.39
N ARG A 130 13.32 8.63 -9.21
CA ARG A 130 14.77 8.78 -9.01
C ARG A 130 15.47 7.45 -8.73
N SER A 131 14.72 6.37 -8.47
CA SER A 131 15.28 5.04 -8.21
C SER A 131 15.97 4.47 -9.45
N GLU A 132 16.89 3.53 -9.23
CA GLU A 132 17.53 2.77 -10.32
C GLU A 132 16.54 1.84 -11.03
N PHE A 133 15.47 1.44 -10.35
CA PHE A 133 14.36 0.62 -10.86
C PHE A 133 13.12 1.45 -11.25
N LYS A 134 13.32 2.73 -11.58
CA LYS A 134 12.24 3.59 -12.08
C LYS A 134 11.60 3.00 -13.34
N TYR A 135 10.32 3.33 -13.56
CA TYR A 135 9.61 2.86 -14.74
C TYR A 135 10.28 3.32 -16.04
N CYS A 136 10.59 2.37 -16.92
CA CYS A 136 11.30 2.57 -18.19
C CYS A 136 10.45 2.21 -19.42
N GLY A 137 9.17 1.88 -19.24
CA GLY A 137 8.27 1.53 -20.34
C GLY A 137 7.76 2.74 -21.14
N ASN A 138 7.04 2.43 -22.22
CA ASN A 138 6.53 3.44 -23.16
C ASN A 138 5.20 4.07 -22.73
N LYS A 139 4.55 3.55 -21.69
CA LYS A 139 3.29 4.10 -21.19
C LYS A 139 3.47 5.53 -20.71
N ARG A 140 2.46 6.38 -20.95
CA ARG A 140 2.37 7.75 -20.44
C ARG A 140 1.04 7.95 -19.73
N THR A 141 1.04 8.82 -18.72
CA THR A 141 -0.20 9.32 -18.09
C THR A 141 -0.99 10.16 -19.10
N PRO A 142 -2.29 10.44 -18.87
CA PRO A 142 -3.06 11.36 -19.72
C PRO A 142 -2.41 12.75 -19.88
N ALA A 143 -1.64 13.18 -18.88
CA ALA A 143 -0.86 14.42 -18.91
C ALA A 143 0.53 14.28 -19.57
N GLY A 144 0.79 13.19 -20.30
CA GLY A 144 2.05 12.94 -21.01
C GLY A 144 3.25 12.56 -20.13
N LYS A 145 3.09 12.49 -18.80
CA LYS A 145 4.20 12.18 -17.87
C LYS A 145 4.51 10.70 -17.82
N ILE A 146 5.79 10.35 -17.59
CA ILE A 146 6.21 8.99 -17.23
C ILE A 146 5.53 8.59 -15.91
N PRO A 147 4.85 7.42 -15.86
CA PRO A 147 4.17 6.97 -14.65
C PRO A 147 5.18 6.64 -13.54
N SER A 148 4.68 6.60 -12.32
CA SER A 148 5.40 6.13 -11.14
C SER A 148 4.52 5.02 -10.58
N PRO A 149 4.78 3.75 -10.98
CA PRO A 149 3.98 2.61 -10.56
C PRO A 149 3.82 2.54 -9.06
N ARG A 150 2.66 2.05 -8.62
CA ARG A 150 2.40 1.73 -7.24
C ARG A 150 1.99 0.28 -7.15
N PHE A 151 2.55 -0.41 -6.16
CA PHE A 151 2.23 -1.79 -5.83
C PHE A 151 1.60 -1.85 -4.45
N ASP A 152 0.61 -2.72 -4.28
CA ASP A 152 -0.23 -2.70 -3.08
C ASP A 152 0.50 -3.17 -1.83
N ILE A 153 1.31 -4.23 -1.95
CA ILE A 153 1.91 -4.91 -0.80
C ILE A 153 3.35 -5.33 -1.14
N ILE A 154 4.28 -5.03 -0.24
CA ILE A 154 5.62 -5.63 -0.23
C ILE A 154 5.73 -6.57 0.96
N ALA A 155 6.17 -7.79 0.74
CA ALA A 155 6.23 -8.84 1.75
C ALA A 155 7.52 -9.66 1.65
N ILE A 156 7.82 -10.40 2.70
CA ILE A 156 8.87 -11.42 2.73
C ILE A 156 8.19 -12.76 2.91
N ARG A 157 8.43 -13.71 2.00
CA ARG A 157 7.97 -15.09 2.19
C ARG A 157 8.80 -15.75 3.29
N ASN A 158 8.14 -16.32 4.28
CA ASN A 158 8.78 -16.80 5.51
C ASN A 158 9.56 -18.11 5.32
N SER A 159 9.24 -18.90 4.28
CA SER A 159 9.89 -20.20 4.02
C SER A 159 11.30 -20.08 3.46
N ASP A 160 11.55 -19.09 2.60
CA ASP A 160 12.81 -18.92 1.87
C ASP A 160 13.35 -17.48 1.90
N HIS A 161 12.70 -16.60 2.66
CA HIS A 161 13.05 -15.18 2.79
C HIS A 161 13.05 -14.42 1.45
N CYS A 162 12.33 -14.92 0.44
CA CYS A 162 12.18 -14.24 -0.84
C CYS A 162 11.36 -12.95 -0.67
N LEU A 163 11.84 -11.86 -1.28
CA LEU A 163 11.11 -10.61 -1.37
C LEU A 163 9.97 -10.74 -2.37
N CYS A 164 8.75 -10.37 -1.99
CA CYS A 164 7.56 -10.49 -2.82
C CYS A 164 6.87 -9.14 -3.00
N ILE A 165 6.48 -8.85 -4.25
CA ILE A 165 5.61 -7.74 -4.61
C ILE A 165 4.25 -8.34 -4.89
N ILE A 166 3.27 -8.04 -4.05
CA ILE A 166 1.94 -8.64 -4.10
C ILE A 166 0.92 -7.59 -4.52
N GLU A 167 0.21 -7.87 -5.60
CA GLU A 167 -0.83 -7.02 -6.15
C GLU A 167 -2.23 -7.56 -5.80
N LEU A 168 -3.02 -6.80 -5.06
CA LEU A 168 -4.33 -7.21 -4.55
C LEU A 168 -5.42 -6.89 -5.58
N LYS A 169 -6.22 -7.89 -5.95
CA LYS A 169 -7.39 -7.71 -6.82
C LYS A 169 -8.63 -8.27 -6.18
N LYS A 170 -9.70 -7.47 -6.15
CA LYS A 170 -10.98 -7.85 -5.57
C LYS A 170 -12.08 -7.98 -6.61
N GLY A 171 -12.60 -9.18 -6.75
CA GLY A 171 -13.67 -9.48 -7.70
C GLY A 171 -13.25 -9.28 -9.16
N THR A 172 -14.13 -9.68 -10.08
CA THR A 172 -13.81 -9.75 -11.51
C THR A 172 -13.66 -8.38 -12.18
N LYS A 173 -14.27 -7.33 -11.62
CA LYS A 173 -14.18 -5.97 -12.16
C LYS A 173 -12.77 -5.38 -12.07
N ALA A 174 -12.00 -5.77 -11.05
CA ALA A 174 -10.63 -5.27 -10.83
C ALA A 174 -9.60 -5.88 -11.80
N LEU A 175 -9.98 -6.90 -12.59
CA LEU A 175 -9.02 -7.66 -13.40
C LEU A 175 -8.67 -7.00 -14.73
N LYS A 176 -9.50 -6.05 -15.19
CA LYS A 176 -9.48 -5.47 -16.54
C LYS A 176 -9.17 -3.98 -16.54
N GLY A 177 -8.73 -3.48 -17.68
CA GLY A 177 -8.54 -2.06 -17.93
C GLY A 177 -7.33 -1.47 -17.22
N THR A 178 -7.38 -0.16 -16.96
CA THR A 178 -6.36 0.54 -16.19
C THR A 178 -6.34 0.02 -14.76
N SER A 179 -5.15 -0.30 -14.26
CA SER A 179 -4.95 -0.96 -12.97
C SER A 179 -5.49 -2.41 -12.90
N GLY A 180 -5.71 -3.06 -14.05
CA GLY A 180 -6.00 -4.49 -14.15
C GLY A 180 -4.73 -5.37 -14.10
N LEU A 181 -4.89 -6.69 -14.25
CA LEU A 181 -3.77 -7.65 -14.12
C LEU A 181 -2.61 -7.32 -15.07
N LYS A 182 -2.92 -7.16 -16.36
CA LYS A 182 -1.91 -6.84 -17.38
C LYS A 182 -1.20 -5.51 -17.08
N ASP A 183 -1.93 -4.52 -16.56
CA ASP A 183 -1.38 -3.19 -16.32
C ASP A 183 -0.33 -3.21 -15.19
N HIS A 184 -0.59 -3.95 -14.11
CA HIS A 184 0.36 -4.10 -13.00
C HIS A 184 1.52 -5.02 -13.33
N ALA A 185 1.28 -6.13 -14.03
CA ALA A 185 2.36 -6.99 -14.52
C ALA A 185 3.29 -6.23 -15.48
N HIS A 186 2.74 -5.43 -16.40
CA HIS A 186 3.52 -4.54 -17.24
C HIS A 186 4.28 -3.49 -16.41
N SER A 187 3.64 -2.89 -15.42
CA SER A 187 4.32 -1.93 -14.55
C SER A 187 5.52 -2.54 -13.84
N TYR A 188 5.39 -3.78 -13.34
CA TYR A 188 6.49 -4.54 -12.73
C TYR A 188 7.60 -4.85 -13.74
N ALA A 189 7.25 -5.45 -14.89
CA ALA A 189 8.20 -5.86 -15.93
C ALA A 189 8.99 -4.70 -16.54
N TYR A 190 8.49 -3.47 -16.42
CA TYR A 190 9.17 -2.26 -16.89
C TYR A 190 9.58 -1.33 -15.73
N SER A 191 9.72 -1.86 -14.51
CA SER A 191 10.30 -1.15 -13.37
C SER A 191 11.22 -2.08 -12.56
N ILE A 192 10.72 -2.66 -11.46
CA ILE A 192 11.44 -3.55 -10.54
C ILE A 192 11.96 -4.79 -11.30
N GLY A 193 11.10 -5.45 -12.06
CA GLY A 193 11.41 -6.68 -12.79
C GLY A 193 11.99 -6.47 -14.19
N ALA A 194 12.53 -5.29 -14.50
CA ALA A 194 13.01 -4.99 -15.86
C ALA A 194 14.30 -5.75 -16.22
N ASN A 195 15.19 -5.97 -15.24
CA ASN A 195 16.40 -6.76 -15.38
C ASN A 195 17.01 -7.06 -14.00
N THR A 196 18.05 -7.89 -13.96
CA THR A 196 18.74 -8.24 -12.71
C THR A 196 19.24 -7.02 -11.93
N LYS A 197 19.71 -5.96 -12.59
CA LYS A 197 20.17 -4.75 -11.90
C LYS A 197 19.03 -4.03 -11.18
N THR A 198 17.85 -3.93 -11.80
CA THR A 198 16.69 -3.29 -11.15
C THR A 198 16.14 -4.13 -10.01
N GLU A 199 16.16 -5.46 -10.16
CA GLU A 199 15.80 -6.42 -9.11
C GLU A 199 16.72 -6.27 -7.89
N GLU A 200 18.04 -6.31 -8.10
CA GLU A 200 19.05 -6.13 -7.04
C GLU A 200 18.94 -4.77 -6.34
N ALA A 201 18.74 -3.70 -7.11
CA ALA A 201 18.58 -2.35 -6.54
C ALA A 201 17.32 -2.24 -5.67
N PHE A 202 16.20 -2.83 -6.09
CA PHE A 202 14.98 -2.86 -5.29
C PHE A 202 15.16 -3.72 -4.03
N THR A 203 15.75 -4.90 -4.16
CA THR A 203 16.06 -5.78 -3.01
C THR A 203 16.89 -5.07 -1.97
N LYS A 204 17.95 -4.36 -2.40
CA LYS A 204 18.81 -3.59 -1.50
C LYS A 204 18.04 -2.47 -0.79
N GLU A 205 17.20 -1.71 -1.49
CA GLU A 205 16.37 -0.67 -0.87
C GLU A 205 15.43 -1.27 0.18
N MET A 206 14.79 -2.41 -0.11
CA MET A 206 13.88 -3.05 0.85
C MET A 206 14.63 -3.63 2.05
N ASP A 207 15.85 -4.14 1.86
CA ASP A 207 16.70 -4.61 2.96
C ASP A 207 17.06 -3.46 3.92
N GLU A 208 17.43 -2.30 3.38
CA GLU A 208 17.67 -1.09 4.17
C GLU A 208 16.42 -0.66 4.96
N ILE A 209 15.24 -0.71 4.35
CA ILE A 209 13.96 -0.41 5.03
C ILE A 209 13.67 -1.44 6.13
N VAL A 210 13.93 -2.72 5.90
CA VAL A 210 13.76 -3.77 6.91
C VAL A 210 14.66 -3.51 8.12
N GLU A 211 15.93 -3.19 7.90
CA GLU A 211 16.86 -2.85 8.98
C GLU A 211 16.43 -1.61 9.78
N GLN A 212 15.96 -0.56 9.10
CA GLN A 212 15.40 0.61 9.76
C GLN A 212 14.17 0.25 10.60
N LYS A 213 13.26 -0.56 10.07
CA LYS A 213 12.07 -1.00 10.80
C LYS A 213 12.41 -1.89 12.00
N LYS A 214 13.45 -2.72 11.92
CA LYS A 214 13.97 -3.47 13.08
C LYS A 214 14.50 -2.53 14.17
N GLN A 215 15.29 -1.53 13.79
CA GLN A 215 15.83 -0.53 14.73
C GLN A 215 14.73 0.26 15.45
N LEU A 216 13.62 0.53 14.75
CA LEU A 216 12.44 1.20 15.31
C LEU A 216 11.51 0.26 16.10
N GLY A 217 11.81 -1.04 16.17
CA GLY A 217 11.00 -2.05 16.84
C GLY A 217 9.67 -2.35 16.13
N LEU A 218 9.56 -2.05 14.83
CA LEU A 218 8.38 -2.31 14.00
C LEU A 218 8.40 -3.71 13.37
N LEU A 219 9.59 -4.31 13.23
CA LEU A 219 9.77 -5.66 12.73
C LEU A 219 10.62 -6.48 13.70
N PRO A 220 10.41 -7.81 13.78
CA PRO A 220 11.27 -8.69 14.58
C PRO A 220 12.71 -8.68 14.09
N LYS A 221 13.67 -8.86 15.00
CA LYS A 221 15.11 -8.85 14.66
C LYS A 221 15.51 -9.97 13.68
N ASP A 222 14.82 -11.11 13.74
CA ASP A 222 15.16 -12.31 12.98
C ASP A 222 14.63 -12.31 11.53
N ILE A 223 13.75 -11.36 11.17
CA ILE A 223 13.30 -11.25 9.78
C ILE A 223 14.47 -10.85 8.89
N LYS A 224 14.56 -11.36 7.67
CA LYS A 224 15.59 -10.96 6.72
C LYS A 224 15.10 -11.17 5.31
N ILE A 225 15.72 -10.50 4.35
CA ILE A 225 15.56 -10.76 2.93
C ILE A 225 16.74 -11.62 2.50
N ASP A 226 16.48 -12.71 1.78
CA ASP A 226 17.54 -13.43 1.08
C ASP A 226 17.83 -12.72 -0.25
N CYS A 227 18.88 -11.92 -0.26
CA CYS A 227 19.29 -11.14 -1.43
C CYS A 227 19.82 -11.99 -2.61
N SER A 228 19.98 -13.31 -2.43
CA SER A 228 20.30 -14.21 -3.55
C SER A 228 19.06 -14.57 -4.39
N HIS A 229 17.86 -14.39 -3.82
CA HIS A 229 16.60 -14.56 -4.55
C HIS A 229 16.23 -13.28 -5.30
N LYS A 230 15.75 -13.45 -6.54
CA LYS A 230 15.07 -12.38 -7.27
C LYS A 230 13.73 -12.07 -6.61
N PRO A 231 13.28 -10.81 -6.57
CA PRO A 231 11.95 -10.48 -6.12
C PRO A 231 10.87 -11.21 -6.94
N GLU A 232 9.85 -11.74 -6.28
CA GLU A 232 8.74 -12.42 -6.93
C GLU A 232 7.53 -11.48 -7.04
N PHE A 233 6.99 -11.31 -8.25
CA PHE A 233 5.71 -10.61 -8.45
C PHE A 233 4.56 -11.61 -8.38
N ILE A 234 3.57 -11.34 -7.54
CA ILE A 234 2.46 -12.25 -7.20
C ILE A 234 1.14 -11.49 -7.28
N PHE A 235 0.09 -12.14 -7.78
CA PHE A 235 -1.27 -11.64 -7.60
C PHE A 235 -1.91 -12.23 -6.34
N CYS A 236 -2.61 -11.42 -5.56
CA CYS A 236 -3.49 -11.87 -4.50
C CYS A 236 -4.94 -11.58 -4.90
N TYR A 237 -5.77 -12.60 -5.03
CA TYR A 237 -7.16 -12.45 -5.47
C TYR A 237 -8.13 -12.64 -4.31
N GLN A 238 -8.87 -11.58 -3.96
CA GLN A 238 -9.98 -11.65 -3.02
C GLN A 238 -11.30 -11.86 -3.75
N PHE A 239 -11.98 -12.96 -3.44
CA PHE A 239 -13.29 -13.26 -3.99
C PHE A 239 -14.33 -12.23 -3.57
N LYS A 240 -15.26 -11.94 -4.48
CA LYS A 240 -16.43 -11.10 -4.19
C LYS A 240 -17.67 -11.97 -4.03
N GLU A 241 -18.45 -11.70 -3.00
CA GLU A 241 -19.78 -12.31 -2.84
C GLU A 241 -20.83 -11.47 -3.57
N ASP A 242 -20.95 -11.71 -4.87
CA ASP A 242 -21.97 -11.07 -5.71
C ASP A 242 -22.91 -12.08 -6.39
N GLY A 243 -22.99 -13.29 -5.81
CA GLY A 243 -23.74 -14.41 -6.36
C GLY A 243 -22.96 -15.26 -7.38
N THR A 244 -21.77 -14.81 -7.80
CA THR A 244 -20.89 -15.59 -8.69
C THR A 244 -20.09 -16.62 -7.89
N SER A 245 -20.07 -17.89 -8.34
CA SER A 245 -19.28 -18.95 -7.69
C SER A 245 -17.78 -18.65 -7.72
N PHE A 246 -17.03 -19.14 -6.73
CA PHE A 246 -15.58 -18.96 -6.68
C PHE A 246 -14.88 -19.55 -7.90
N GLU A 247 -15.31 -20.71 -8.40
CA GLU A 247 -14.72 -21.31 -9.61
C GLU A 247 -14.96 -20.47 -10.86
N SER A 248 -16.14 -19.85 -11.01
CA SER A 248 -16.39 -18.92 -12.11
C SER A 248 -15.49 -17.69 -12.03
N GLN A 249 -15.29 -17.13 -10.82
CA GLN A 249 -14.35 -16.03 -10.61
C GLN A 249 -12.90 -16.42 -10.94
N LYS A 250 -12.44 -17.61 -10.53
CA LYS A 250 -11.11 -18.15 -10.90
C LYS A 250 -10.97 -18.31 -12.41
N GLU A 251 -12.01 -18.77 -13.10
CA GLU A 251 -11.99 -18.91 -14.56
C GLU A 251 -11.83 -17.56 -15.25
N VAL A 252 -12.57 -16.54 -14.79
CA VAL A 252 -12.41 -15.16 -15.29
C VAL A 252 -11.00 -14.64 -15.00
N PHE A 253 -10.47 -14.86 -13.80
CA PHE A 253 -9.10 -14.50 -13.47
C PHE A 253 -8.08 -15.10 -14.44
N ARG A 254 -8.12 -16.43 -14.62
CA ARG A 254 -7.22 -17.15 -15.54
C ARG A 254 -7.35 -16.67 -16.98
N LYS A 255 -8.57 -16.33 -17.42
CA LYS A 255 -8.82 -15.75 -18.76
C LYS A 255 -8.19 -14.36 -18.93
N GLU A 256 -8.10 -13.56 -17.88
CA GLU A 256 -7.47 -12.23 -17.92
C GLU A 256 -5.95 -12.28 -17.72
N GLN A 257 -5.42 -13.39 -17.20
CA GLN A 257 -4.01 -13.60 -16.96
C GLN A 257 -3.21 -13.89 -18.25
N LYS A 258 -3.04 -12.86 -19.08
CA LYS A 258 -2.42 -12.91 -20.41
C LYS A 258 -1.26 -11.91 -20.55
N GLY A 259 -0.46 -12.06 -21.60
CA GLY A 259 0.67 -11.16 -21.86
C GLY A 259 1.69 -11.21 -20.72
N GLU A 260 2.13 -10.05 -20.23
CA GLU A 260 3.03 -9.96 -19.08
C GLU A 260 2.45 -10.58 -17.80
N ALA A 261 1.11 -10.68 -17.68
CA ALA A 261 0.46 -11.29 -16.51
C ALA A 261 0.52 -12.84 -16.53
N LYS A 262 0.80 -13.46 -17.69
CA LYS A 262 0.70 -14.91 -17.88
C LYS A 262 1.69 -15.66 -16.99
N GLY A 263 1.22 -16.67 -16.27
CA GLY A 263 2.07 -17.56 -15.46
C GLY A 263 2.51 -16.98 -14.12
N ILE A 264 2.21 -15.72 -13.83
CA ILE A 264 2.41 -15.14 -12.50
C ILE A 264 1.64 -15.92 -11.43
N ARG A 265 2.29 -16.16 -10.30
CA ARG A 265 1.72 -16.86 -9.17
C ARG A 265 0.48 -16.13 -8.63
N VAL A 266 -0.51 -16.90 -8.15
CA VAL A 266 -1.74 -16.35 -7.55
C VAL A 266 -1.98 -16.93 -6.17
N ILE A 267 -2.14 -16.07 -5.18
CA ILE A 267 -2.67 -16.41 -3.85
C ILE A 267 -4.18 -16.17 -3.88
N TRP A 268 -4.97 -17.18 -3.55
CA TRP A 268 -6.42 -17.08 -3.49
C TRP A 268 -6.84 -16.75 -2.05
N LEU A 269 -7.22 -15.49 -1.81
CA LEU A 269 -7.56 -15.01 -0.48
C LEU A 269 -9.02 -15.37 -0.14
N ASN A 270 -9.20 -16.18 0.90
CA ASN A 270 -10.51 -16.37 1.51
C ASN A 270 -10.92 -15.11 2.27
N LYS A 271 -12.20 -14.73 2.15
CA LYS A 271 -12.75 -13.43 2.56
C LYS A 271 -12.49 -13.07 4.04
N GLU A 272 -12.33 -14.06 4.92
CA GLU A 272 -12.32 -13.86 6.37
C GLU A 272 -10.94 -13.98 7.00
N GLU A 273 -10.00 -14.66 6.34
CA GLU A 273 -8.70 -14.96 6.96
C GLU A 273 -7.76 -13.75 6.86
N TYR A 274 -7.81 -13.00 5.75
CA TYR A 274 -6.82 -11.96 5.43
C TYR A 274 -5.38 -12.44 5.68
N GLN A 275 -5.13 -13.74 5.51
CA GLN A 275 -3.83 -14.39 5.67
C GLN A 275 -3.39 -14.92 4.31
N LEU A 276 -2.10 -14.72 4.02
CA LEU A 276 -1.44 -15.15 2.80
C LEU A 276 -0.79 -16.51 3.07
N TYR A 277 -1.19 -17.50 2.27
CA TYR A 277 -0.69 -18.86 2.38
C TYR A 277 -0.23 -19.38 1.02
N ASP A 278 0.85 -20.17 1.06
CA ASP A 278 1.36 -20.96 -0.04
C ASP A 278 0.53 -22.25 -0.16
N ARG A 279 -0.68 -22.12 -0.71
CA ARG A 279 -1.56 -23.25 -1.04
C ARG A 279 -1.47 -23.65 -2.51
#